data_AF-A0A7T3RE68-F1
#
_entry.id   AF-A0A7T3RE68-F1
#
_cell.length_a   1.000
_cell.length_b   1.000
_cell.length_c   1.000
_cell.angle_alpha   90.00
_cell.angle_beta   90.00
_cell.angle_gamma   90.00
#
_symmetry.space_group_name_H-M   'P 1'
#
loop_
_entity.id
_entity.type
_entity.pdbx_description
1 polymer ?
#
loop_
_entity_poly.entity_id
_entity_poly.type
_entity_poly.pdbx_seq_one_letter_code
_entity_poly.pdbx_strand_id
1 'polypeptide(L)'
;MEKPAAEFRKFFRRLLILFLTVVTCTELFAKSPSWEYIRSLRFKKAQKYTFTQSDSSFYLDIKDVRPENVQVSVNALPEGVSFISSKKEFLMPSEENGGDFETGTHLVMWFKFSKTGHYRIRPVDVVVNGIYYRIPFETVEVFENPKFIEPELSVRFDTEGIPQNAKRISLAAGTHVVFTVYVKYAVRILDFSWNIPEDSVFTEVVRYNTDAINEKGANEFSTKEYPVATFDWQPLVDGNYSLPQVFVAATAYSGIRFDLALPGIEFKIQPAAPSDKNIPEEKDSAFAYAFAEPPKNTTAVKTDTGSEKNIESLLALYKRERNEFPLFSDAYNQRRHLEVEMGLNPPGRQLNKSLLVILGIAAVLLLAVSVVLLVLRKIPAGAALMCVFVLQAVAFLIYGYGFSKKTALYKGGEFLSIPEENAPRGVPVAAGALVNIRTRAGKWLLVNRGDTFGWVPEDDLFLIQY
;
A
#
# COMPACT_ATOMS: atom_id res chain seq x y z
N MET A 1 -105.28 31.14 25.74
CA MET A 1 -103.95 31.64 25.34
C MET A 1 -102.99 30.44 25.25
N GLU A 2 -103.02 29.63 24.18
CA GLU A 2 -102.15 28.42 24.10
C GLU A 2 -101.47 28.19 22.73
N LYS A 3 -101.81 28.97 21.69
CA LYS A 3 -101.22 28.80 20.35
C LYS A 3 -99.73 29.20 20.20
N PRO A 4 -99.16 30.20 20.90
CA PRO A 4 -97.77 30.61 20.63
C PRO A 4 -96.72 29.65 21.23
N ALA A 5 -97.06 28.89 22.27
CA ALA A 5 -96.12 27.99 22.94
C ALA A 5 -95.82 26.71 22.12
N ALA A 6 -96.77 26.24 21.33
CA ALA A 6 -96.62 25.03 20.51
C ALA A 6 -95.76 25.26 19.26
N GLU A 7 -95.87 26.44 18.63
CA GLU A 7 -95.05 26.79 17.47
C GLU A 7 -93.60 27.08 17.86
N PHE A 8 -93.38 27.74 19.01
CA PHE A 8 -92.03 28.01 19.51
C PHE A 8 -91.27 26.71 19.82
N ARG A 9 -91.92 25.69 20.40
CA ARG A 9 -91.28 24.37 20.64
C ARG A 9 -90.93 23.63 19.35
N LYS A 10 -91.76 23.73 18.31
CA LYS A 10 -91.46 23.12 17.00
C LYS A 10 -90.31 23.84 16.31
N PHE A 11 -90.27 25.17 16.38
CA PHE A 11 -89.18 25.97 15.83
C PHE A 11 -87.86 25.70 16.55
N PHE A 12 -87.89 25.65 17.89
CA PHE A 12 -86.71 25.34 18.72
C PHE A 12 -86.21 23.92 18.48
N ARG A 13 -87.09 22.92 18.32
CA ARG A 13 -86.69 21.55 17.94
C ARG A 13 -86.03 21.50 16.56
N ARG A 14 -86.56 22.23 15.56
CA ARG A 14 -85.96 22.27 14.23
C ARG A 14 -84.62 22.99 14.23
N LEU A 15 -84.49 24.07 14.99
CA LEU A 15 -83.23 24.79 15.18
C LEU A 15 -82.20 23.93 15.93
N LEU A 16 -82.63 23.19 16.94
CA LEU A 16 -81.79 22.26 17.70
C LEU A 16 -81.32 21.08 16.84
N ILE A 17 -82.18 20.52 15.99
CA ILE A 17 -81.81 19.47 15.03
C ILE A 17 -80.82 20.04 14.01
N LEU A 18 -81.06 21.24 13.48
CA LEU A 18 -80.14 21.89 12.55
C LEU A 18 -78.78 22.18 13.20
N PHE A 19 -78.78 22.65 14.45
CA PHE A 19 -77.58 22.88 15.24
C PHE A 19 -76.85 21.57 15.54
N LEU A 20 -77.56 20.51 15.92
CA LEU A 20 -76.99 19.18 16.11
C LEU A 20 -76.42 18.62 14.81
N THR A 21 -77.08 18.78 13.66
CA THR A 21 -76.54 18.34 12.36
C THR A 21 -75.34 19.17 11.93
N VAL A 22 -75.30 20.47 12.23
CA VAL A 22 -74.13 21.32 11.95
C VAL A 22 -72.98 20.93 12.87
N VAL A 23 -73.23 20.70 14.16
CA VAL A 23 -72.21 20.27 15.14
C VAL A 23 -71.67 18.87 14.84
N THR A 24 -72.52 17.91 14.45
CA THR A 24 -72.07 16.58 14.04
C THR A 24 -71.41 16.57 12.65
N CYS A 25 -71.76 17.51 11.76
CA CYS A 25 -71.02 17.72 10.51
C CYS A 25 -69.68 18.44 10.73
N THR A 26 -69.51 19.25 11.78
CA THR A 26 -68.22 19.88 12.09
C THR A 26 -67.20 18.90 12.68
N GLU A 27 -67.64 17.84 13.35
CA GLU A 27 -66.79 16.72 13.82
C GLU A 27 -66.20 15.90 12.65
N LEU A 28 -66.74 16.02 11.44
CA LEU A 28 -66.20 15.39 10.22
C LEU A 28 -65.07 16.20 9.55
N PHE A 29 -64.82 17.44 9.99
CA PHE A 29 -63.65 18.19 9.55
C PHE A 29 -62.45 17.76 10.41
N ALA A 30 -61.64 16.87 9.84
CA ALA A 30 -60.36 16.46 10.40
C ALA A 30 -59.62 17.67 10.98
N LYS A 31 -59.22 17.56 12.26
CA LYS A 31 -58.48 18.58 13.00
C LYS A 31 -57.32 19.05 12.12
N SER A 32 -57.34 20.32 11.70
CA SER A 32 -56.28 20.83 10.85
C SER A 32 -54.96 20.81 11.64
N PRO A 33 -53.88 20.26 11.06
CA PRO A 33 -52.61 20.18 11.76
C PRO A 33 -52.14 21.56 12.18
N SER A 34 -51.59 21.68 13.39
CA SER A 34 -51.15 22.98 13.91
C SER A 34 -50.04 23.58 13.04
N TRP A 35 -50.06 24.90 12.88
CA TRP A 35 -49.09 25.61 12.05
C TRP A 35 -47.63 25.36 12.49
N GLU A 36 -47.40 25.25 13.80
CA GLU A 36 -46.08 24.95 14.37
C GLU A 36 -45.62 23.53 14.03
N TYR A 37 -46.54 22.55 14.06
CA TYR A 37 -46.24 21.18 13.67
C TYR A 37 -45.81 21.10 12.20
N ILE A 38 -46.54 21.74 11.29
CA ILE A 38 -46.21 21.70 9.86
C ILE A 38 -44.88 22.39 9.57
N ARG A 39 -44.56 23.48 10.30
CA ARG A 39 -43.24 24.13 10.22
C ARG A 39 -42.09 23.26 10.73
N SER A 40 -42.37 22.30 11.61
CA SER A 40 -41.36 21.36 12.12
C SER A 40 -41.08 20.20 11.15
N LEU A 41 -41.94 19.97 10.16
CA LEU A 41 -41.78 18.89 9.20
C LEU A 41 -40.52 19.02 8.36
N ARG A 42 -39.78 17.92 8.22
CA ARG A 42 -38.55 17.80 7.44
C ARG A 42 -38.55 16.46 6.72
N PHE A 43 -38.05 16.43 5.49
CA PHE A 43 -37.77 15.18 4.83
C PHE A 43 -36.57 14.49 5.50
N LYS A 44 -36.77 13.24 5.90
CA LYS A 44 -35.73 12.40 6.51
C LYS A 44 -35.21 11.39 5.49
N LYS A 45 -33.95 11.02 5.62
CA LYS A 45 -33.33 9.94 4.83
C LYS A 45 -33.89 8.60 5.29
N ALA A 46 -34.33 7.77 4.35
CA ALA A 46 -34.77 6.40 4.66
C ALA A 46 -33.58 5.46 4.89
N GLN A 47 -32.48 5.66 4.16
CA GLN A 47 -31.25 4.90 4.30
C GLN A 47 -30.21 5.63 5.16
N LYS A 48 -29.31 4.86 5.80
CA LYS A 48 -28.14 5.39 6.53
C LYS A 48 -27.16 6.10 5.59
N TYR A 49 -26.92 5.53 4.42
CA TYR A 49 -26.02 6.07 3.39
C TYR A 49 -26.75 6.28 2.07
N THR A 50 -26.36 7.31 1.34
CA THR A 50 -26.87 7.66 0.01
C THR A 50 -25.75 7.44 -1.00
N PHE A 51 -26.02 6.71 -2.07
CA PHE A 51 -24.99 6.33 -3.04
C PHE A 51 -25.27 6.87 -4.44
N THR A 52 -24.20 7.09 -5.22
CA THR A 52 -24.31 7.44 -6.63
C THR A 52 -24.93 6.31 -7.43
N GLN A 53 -25.67 6.68 -8.48
CA GLN A 53 -26.31 5.76 -9.42
C GLN A 53 -27.33 4.77 -8.80
N SER A 54 -27.64 4.90 -7.51
CA SER A 54 -28.70 4.15 -6.82
C SER A 54 -29.88 5.05 -6.46
N ASP A 55 -31.05 4.44 -6.39
CA ASP A 55 -32.27 5.13 -5.99
C ASP A 55 -32.23 5.40 -4.48
N SER A 56 -32.28 6.67 -4.13
CA SER A 56 -32.18 7.15 -2.75
C SER A 56 -33.54 7.67 -2.31
N SER A 57 -34.07 7.14 -1.21
CA SER A 57 -35.41 7.49 -0.75
C SER A 57 -35.40 8.41 0.46
N PHE A 58 -36.30 9.37 0.43
CA PHE A 58 -36.55 10.33 1.49
C PHE A 58 -38.01 10.24 1.85
N TYR A 59 -38.31 10.24 3.14
CA TYR A 59 -39.66 10.12 3.63
C TYR A 59 -40.07 11.32 4.49
N LEU A 60 -41.38 11.54 4.54
CA LEU A 60 -42.02 12.54 5.36
C LEU A 60 -43.33 11.98 5.90
N ASP A 61 -43.48 12.03 7.23
CA ASP A 61 -44.70 11.62 7.92
C ASP A 61 -45.53 12.83 8.30
N ILE A 62 -46.76 12.89 7.78
CA ILE A 62 -47.73 13.95 8.07
C ILE A 62 -48.88 13.34 8.86
N LYS A 63 -48.94 13.66 10.16
CA LYS A 63 -49.97 13.17 11.09
C LYS A 63 -51.33 13.78 10.80
N ASP A 64 -52.38 13.02 11.08
CA ASP A 64 -53.80 13.39 11.02
C ASP A 64 -54.31 13.85 9.65
N VAL A 65 -53.56 13.56 8.57
CA VAL A 65 -53.92 13.93 7.21
C VAL A 65 -53.95 12.69 6.32
N ARG A 66 -55.02 12.57 5.51
CA ARG A 66 -55.15 11.49 4.52
C ARG A 66 -54.34 11.77 3.25
N PRO A 67 -53.81 10.72 2.56
CA PRO A 67 -52.99 10.88 1.35
C PRO A 67 -53.64 11.65 0.20
N GLU A 68 -54.97 11.61 0.10
CA GLU A 68 -55.77 12.33 -0.89
C GLU A 68 -55.70 13.85 -0.72
N ASN A 69 -55.52 14.31 0.51
CA ASN A 69 -55.47 15.73 0.87
C ASN A 69 -54.04 16.31 0.84
N VAL A 70 -53.07 15.52 0.39
CA VAL A 70 -51.67 15.92 0.24
C VAL A 70 -51.31 15.97 -1.23
N GLN A 71 -50.88 17.12 -1.72
CA GLN A 71 -50.29 17.27 -3.06
C GLN A 71 -48.83 17.65 -2.94
N VAL A 72 -47.99 17.13 -3.83
CA VAL A 72 -46.53 17.34 -3.80
C VAL A 72 -46.09 17.81 -5.16
N SER A 73 -45.25 18.82 -5.20
CA SER A 73 -44.64 19.35 -6.42
C SER A 73 -43.15 19.51 -6.23
N VAL A 74 -42.38 18.88 -7.12
CA VAL A 74 -40.92 18.90 -7.07
C VAL A 74 -40.43 20.16 -7.77
N ASN A 75 -39.67 20.96 -7.03
CA ASN A 75 -39.03 22.16 -7.56
C ASN A 75 -37.79 21.83 -8.40
N ALA A 76 -37.21 22.84 -9.05
CA ALA A 76 -35.96 22.70 -9.78
C ALA A 76 -34.86 22.07 -8.89
N LEU A 77 -34.25 21.00 -9.40
CA LEU A 77 -33.23 20.23 -8.70
C LEU A 77 -31.82 20.79 -8.96
N PRO A 78 -30.89 20.62 -8.01
CA PRO A 78 -29.49 20.95 -8.24
C PRO A 78 -28.87 20.06 -9.33
N GLU A 79 -27.76 20.52 -9.92
CA GLU A 79 -27.05 19.78 -10.97
C GLU A 79 -26.66 18.38 -10.49
N GLY A 80 -26.91 17.36 -11.31
CA GLY A 80 -26.57 15.97 -10.99
C GLY A 80 -27.54 15.26 -10.05
N VAL A 81 -28.72 15.84 -9.81
CA VAL A 81 -29.83 15.19 -9.08
C VAL A 81 -31.02 15.04 -10.02
N SER A 82 -31.51 13.81 -10.18
CA SER A 82 -32.76 13.53 -10.89
C SER A 82 -33.83 13.00 -9.95
N PHE A 83 -35.06 13.45 -10.16
CA PHE A 83 -36.24 12.90 -9.49
C PHE A 83 -36.74 11.69 -10.27
N ILE A 84 -36.99 10.59 -9.57
CA ILE A 84 -37.47 9.34 -10.18
C ILE A 84 -38.98 9.25 -10.01
N SER A 85 -39.45 9.28 -8.77
CA SER A 85 -40.87 9.09 -8.45
C SER A 85 -41.20 9.56 -7.03
N SER A 86 -42.49 9.65 -6.74
CA SER A 86 -43.02 9.87 -5.40
C SER A 86 -44.21 8.97 -5.15
N LYS A 87 -44.36 8.48 -3.93
CA LYS A 87 -45.46 7.62 -3.49
C LYS A 87 -46.05 8.18 -2.20
N LYS A 88 -47.37 8.14 -2.09
CA LYS A 88 -48.11 8.50 -0.88
C LYS A 88 -48.84 7.27 -0.39
N GLU A 89 -48.66 6.95 0.88
CA GLU A 89 -49.31 5.82 1.54
C GLU A 89 -50.00 6.29 2.81
N PHE A 90 -50.99 5.52 3.25
CA PHE A 90 -51.61 5.76 4.53
C PHE A 90 -50.66 5.30 5.63
N LEU A 91 -50.30 6.20 6.55
CA LEU A 91 -49.50 5.87 7.71
C LEU A 91 -50.39 5.07 8.67
N MET A 92 -50.08 3.78 8.82
CA MET A 92 -50.75 2.91 9.77
C MET A 92 -50.19 3.13 11.18
N PRO A 93 -51.02 3.05 12.22
CA PRO A 93 -50.57 3.19 13.60
C PRO A 93 -49.59 2.06 13.94
N SER A 94 -48.43 2.40 14.48
CA SER A 94 -47.46 1.43 15.00
C SER A 94 -47.74 1.16 16.48
N GLU A 95 -47.84 -0.12 16.88
CA GLU A 95 -48.06 -0.55 18.27
C GLU A 95 -46.81 -0.42 19.17
N GLU A 96 -45.66 -0.02 18.62
CA GLU A 96 -44.35 -0.18 19.28
C GLU A 96 -44.10 0.73 20.49
N ASN A 97 -44.84 1.82 20.66
CA ASN A 97 -44.72 2.70 21.81
C ASN A 97 -46.12 3.03 22.32
N GLY A 98 -46.47 2.57 23.52
CA GLY A 98 -47.80 2.69 24.13
C GLY A 98 -48.26 4.12 24.45
N GLY A 99 -48.43 4.95 23.43
CA GLY A 99 -48.95 6.31 23.49
C GLY A 99 -49.33 6.81 22.09
N ASP A 100 -50.59 7.22 21.96
CA ASP A 100 -51.27 7.84 20.81
C ASP A 100 -51.24 7.11 19.46
N PHE A 101 -52.43 6.75 18.97
CA PHE A 101 -52.67 6.18 17.64
C PHE A 101 -52.40 7.23 16.57
N GLU A 102 -51.15 7.34 16.10
CA GLU A 102 -50.80 8.29 15.05
C GLU A 102 -51.16 7.74 13.67
N THR A 103 -52.27 8.23 13.11
CA THR A 103 -52.68 7.97 11.72
C THR A 103 -52.29 9.14 10.83
N GLY A 104 -52.04 8.93 9.55
CA GLY A 104 -51.61 10.04 8.67
C GLY A 104 -51.23 9.64 7.26
N THR A 105 -50.34 10.43 6.65
CA THR A 105 -49.78 10.20 5.32
C THR A 105 -48.28 9.97 5.43
N HIS A 106 -47.81 8.84 4.88
CA HIS A 106 -46.40 8.57 4.63
C HIS A 106 -46.07 8.93 3.18
N LEU A 107 -45.27 9.97 2.98
CA LEU A 107 -44.81 10.41 1.67
C LEU A 107 -43.38 9.94 1.45
N VAL A 108 -43.12 9.20 0.38
CA VAL A 108 -41.78 8.78 -0.03
C VAL A 108 -41.42 9.40 -1.38
N MET A 109 -40.22 9.93 -1.50
CA MET A 109 -39.67 10.49 -2.73
C MET A 109 -38.35 9.82 -3.06
N TRP A 110 -38.17 9.43 -4.33
CA TRP A 110 -36.95 8.81 -4.83
C TRP A 110 -36.17 9.78 -5.71
N PHE A 111 -34.88 9.93 -5.41
CA PHE A 111 -33.93 10.71 -6.18
C PHE A 111 -32.74 9.85 -6.57
N LYS A 112 -32.08 10.21 -7.68
CA LYS A 112 -30.83 9.62 -8.13
C LYS A 112 -29.77 10.68 -8.25
N PHE A 113 -28.58 10.38 -7.72
CA PHE A 113 -27.43 11.27 -7.71
C PHE A 113 -26.37 10.77 -8.70
N SER A 114 -25.83 11.67 -9.52
CA SER A 114 -24.83 11.32 -10.54
C SER A 114 -23.39 11.44 -10.05
N LYS A 115 -23.10 12.35 -9.11
CA LYS A 115 -21.75 12.62 -8.59
C LYS A 115 -21.74 12.51 -7.06
N THR A 116 -20.56 12.29 -6.49
CA THR A 116 -20.33 12.27 -5.05
C THR A 116 -20.25 13.68 -4.48
N GLY A 117 -20.56 13.84 -3.20
CA GLY A 117 -20.41 15.11 -2.48
C GLY A 117 -21.63 15.48 -1.65
N HIS A 118 -21.66 16.74 -1.20
CA HIS A 118 -22.74 17.27 -0.37
C HIS A 118 -23.76 18.01 -1.23
N TYR A 119 -25.00 17.53 -1.19
CA TYR A 119 -26.12 18.08 -1.93
C TYR A 119 -27.10 18.79 -1.00
N ARG A 120 -27.48 20.00 -1.40
CA ARG A 120 -28.56 20.75 -0.78
C ARG A 120 -29.76 20.79 -1.71
N ILE A 121 -30.69 19.85 -1.52
CA ILE A 121 -31.95 19.81 -2.27
C ILE A 121 -32.81 21.01 -1.83
N ARG A 122 -33.39 21.73 -2.79
CA ARG A 122 -34.29 22.85 -2.48
C ARG A 122 -35.54 22.32 -1.75
N PRO A 123 -36.16 23.11 -0.88
CA PRO A 123 -37.42 22.73 -0.25
C PRO A 123 -38.46 22.30 -1.28
N VAL A 124 -39.21 21.25 -0.99
CA VAL A 124 -40.29 20.73 -1.83
C VAL A 124 -41.60 21.38 -1.43
N ASP A 125 -42.41 21.66 -2.45
CA ASP A 125 -43.70 22.29 -2.29
C ASP A 125 -44.74 21.20 -1.97
N VAL A 126 -45.34 21.29 -0.80
CA VAL A 126 -46.35 20.34 -0.31
C VAL A 126 -47.60 21.11 0.06
N VAL A 127 -48.73 20.75 -0.54
CA VAL A 127 -50.05 21.28 -0.20
C VAL A 127 -50.73 20.28 0.72
N VAL A 128 -51.07 20.71 1.93
CA VAL A 128 -51.73 19.89 2.96
C VAL A 128 -53.08 20.52 3.28
N ASN A 129 -54.18 19.79 3.06
CA ASN A 129 -55.55 20.29 3.24
C ASN A 129 -55.79 21.65 2.53
N GLY A 130 -55.22 21.83 1.34
CA GLY A 130 -55.36 23.06 0.54
C GLY A 130 -54.43 24.22 0.92
N ILE A 131 -53.61 24.08 1.96
CA ILE A 131 -52.63 25.10 2.36
C ILE A 131 -51.24 24.73 1.85
N TYR A 132 -50.52 25.70 1.28
CA TYR A 132 -49.20 25.50 0.70
C TYR A 132 -48.08 25.62 1.75
N TYR A 133 -47.14 24.67 1.71
CA TYR A 133 -45.97 24.61 2.59
C TYR A 133 -44.70 24.30 1.80
N ARG A 134 -43.58 24.86 2.27
CA ARG A 134 -42.24 24.52 1.77
C ARG A 134 -41.52 23.69 2.81
N ILE A 135 -41.34 22.41 2.51
CA ILE A 135 -40.73 21.46 3.44
C ILE A 135 -39.28 21.22 3.01
N PRO A 136 -38.29 21.60 3.84
CA PRO A 136 -36.89 21.45 3.47
C PRO A 136 -36.36 20.03 3.70
N PHE A 137 -35.28 19.72 2.97
CA PHE A 137 -34.44 18.54 3.20
C PHE A 137 -33.29 18.89 4.15
N GLU A 138 -32.82 17.88 4.86
CA GLU A 138 -31.49 17.91 5.46
C GLU A 138 -30.41 17.86 4.36
N THR A 139 -29.20 18.32 4.70
CA THR A 139 -28.06 18.23 3.77
C THR A 139 -27.73 16.76 3.55
N VAL A 140 -27.65 16.36 2.27
CA VAL A 140 -27.44 14.96 1.89
C VAL A 140 -25.99 14.77 1.50
N GLU A 141 -25.30 13.86 2.17
CA GLU A 141 -23.97 13.41 1.77
C GLU A 141 -24.11 12.16 0.90
N VAL A 142 -23.57 12.23 -0.31
CA VAL A 142 -23.66 11.18 -1.31
C VAL A 142 -22.28 10.58 -1.52
N PHE A 143 -22.18 9.28 -1.25
CA PHE A 143 -20.98 8.48 -1.43
C PHE A 143 -20.99 7.78 -2.78
N GLU A 144 -19.82 7.33 -3.22
CA GLU A 144 -19.73 6.48 -4.39
C GLU A 144 -20.39 5.12 -4.12
N ASN A 145 -21.01 4.55 -5.14
CA ASN A 145 -21.63 3.24 -5.02
C ASN A 145 -20.62 2.18 -4.56
N PRO A 146 -20.92 1.38 -3.52
CA PRO A 146 -20.02 0.33 -3.04
C PRO A 146 -19.64 -0.69 -4.11
N LYS A 147 -20.44 -0.83 -5.17
CA LYS A 147 -20.13 -1.70 -6.32
C LYS A 147 -18.98 -1.19 -7.19
N PHE A 148 -18.69 0.10 -7.15
CA PHE A 148 -17.70 0.77 -8.01
C PHE A 148 -16.56 1.41 -7.22
N ILE A 149 -16.72 1.57 -5.90
CA ILE A 149 -15.69 2.18 -5.06
C ILE A 149 -14.46 1.27 -4.93
N GLU A 150 -13.28 1.86 -5.12
CA GLU A 150 -12.00 1.18 -4.93
C GLU A 150 -11.48 1.38 -3.50
N PRO A 151 -10.81 0.36 -2.92
CA PRO A 151 -10.11 0.53 -1.65
C PRO A 151 -8.99 1.56 -1.76
N GLU A 152 -8.80 2.35 -0.71
CA GLU A 152 -7.77 3.41 -0.69
C GLU A 152 -6.83 3.23 0.50
N LEU A 153 -5.54 3.50 0.27
CA LEU A 153 -4.53 3.60 1.32
C LEU A 153 -4.24 5.06 1.64
N SER A 154 -4.17 5.36 2.92
CA SER A 154 -3.72 6.66 3.42
C SER A 154 -2.68 6.49 4.52
N VAL A 155 -1.87 7.51 4.71
CA VAL A 155 -0.83 7.56 5.74
C VAL A 155 -1.12 8.73 6.66
N ARG A 156 -0.94 8.53 7.96
CA ARG A 156 -0.88 9.62 8.92
C ARG A 156 0.44 9.60 9.66
N PHE A 157 1.06 10.77 9.76
CA PHE A 157 2.32 10.93 10.46
C PHE A 157 2.05 11.22 11.94
N ASP A 158 2.68 10.47 12.82
CA ASP A 158 2.57 10.67 14.27
C ASP A 158 3.70 11.59 14.79
N THR A 159 4.75 11.79 14.00
CA THR A 159 5.86 12.73 14.30
C THR A 159 5.41 14.20 14.22
N GLU A 160 5.69 14.97 15.27
CA GLU A 160 5.41 16.42 15.32
C GLU A 160 6.18 17.20 14.24
N GLY A 161 5.53 18.21 13.66
CA GLY A 161 6.13 19.08 12.63
C GLY A 161 5.97 18.58 11.19
N ILE A 162 5.43 17.39 10.97
CA ILE A 162 5.12 16.87 9.63
C ILE A 162 3.65 17.16 9.26
N PRO A 163 3.37 17.92 8.18
CA PRO A 163 2.00 18.15 7.74
C PRO A 163 1.38 16.89 7.11
N GLN A 164 0.17 16.53 7.55
CA GLN A 164 -0.54 15.32 7.09
C GLN A 164 -0.81 15.26 5.58
N ASN A 165 -0.94 16.42 4.93
CA ASN A 165 -1.29 16.51 3.50
C ASN A 165 -0.11 16.97 2.61
N ALA A 166 1.11 16.99 3.14
CA ALA A 166 2.26 17.45 2.38
C ALA A 166 2.78 16.36 1.43
N LYS A 167 2.87 16.69 0.15
CA LYS A 167 3.53 15.83 -0.86
C LYS A 167 5.05 15.88 -0.79
N ARG A 168 5.59 16.96 -0.20
CA ARG A 168 7.02 17.22 -0.06
C ARG A 168 7.30 17.69 1.36
N ILE A 169 8.14 16.95 2.06
CA ILE A 169 8.52 17.23 3.45
C ILE A 169 10.03 17.37 3.51
N SER A 170 10.55 18.34 4.27
CA SER A 170 12.00 18.47 4.48
C SER A 170 12.35 18.05 5.90
N LEU A 171 13.32 17.15 6.05
CA LEU A 171 13.78 16.62 7.34
C LEU A 171 15.31 16.62 7.42
N ALA A 172 15.85 16.54 8.63
CA ALA A 172 17.27 16.29 8.83
C ALA A 172 17.56 14.78 8.81
N ALA A 173 18.73 14.39 8.33
CA ALA A 173 19.21 13.01 8.40
C ALA A 173 19.21 12.52 9.87
N GLY A 174 18.82 11.27 10.09
CA GLY A 174 18.70 10.67 11.41
C GLY A 174 17.40 11.01 12.17
N THR A 175 16.48 11.79 11.58
CA THR A 175 15.18 12.08 12.22
C THR A 175 14.24 10.87 12.13
N HIS A 176 13.62 10.50 13.25
CA HIS A 176 12.60 9.43 13.29
C HIS A 176 11.25 9.92 12.74
N VAL A 177 10.74 9.21 11.74
CA VAL A 177 9.44 9.46 11.12
C VAL A 177 8.52 8.29 11.43
N VAL A 178 7.66 8.48 12.41
CA VAL A 178 6.64 7.51 12.79
C VAL A 178 5.38 7.79 11.98
N PHE A 179 4.86 6.77 11.31
CA PHE A 179 3.64 6.89 10.54
C PHE A 179 2.78 5.63 10.61
N THR A 180 1.48 5.83 10.57
CA THR A 180 0.47 4.76 10.58
C THR A 180 -0.20 4.67 9.21
N VAL A 181 -0.25 3.46 8.66
CA VAL A 181 -0.93 3.13 7.40
C VAL A 181 -2.39 2.77 7.68
N TYR A 182 -3.31 3.41 6.97
CA TYR A 182 -4.75 3.19 7.07
C TYR A 182 -5.31 2.67 5.74
N VAL A 183 -6.32 1.81 5.86
CA VAL A 183 -7.13 1.32 4.73
C VAL A 183 -8.55 1.86 4.86
N LYS A 184 -9.11 2.29 3.73
CA LYS A 184 -10.50 2.73 3.58
C LYS A 184 -11.19 1.95 2.46
N TYR A 185 -12.51 1.81 2.56
CA TYR A 185 -13.38 1.17 1.56
C TYR A 185 -13.05 -0.31 1.24
N ALA A 186 -12.41 -1.01 2.17
CA ALA A 186 -12.14 -2.44 2.08
C ALA A 186 -13.13 -3.26 2.93
N VAL A 187 -13.54 -4.41 2.39
CA VAL A 187 -14.32 -5.46 3.07
C VAL A 187 -13.42 -6.36 3.90
N ARG A 188 -12.24 -6.69 3.35
CA ARG A 188 -11.30 -7.63 3.95
C ARG A 188 -9.88 -7.29 3.55
N ILE A 189 -8.94 -7.40 4.49
CA ILE A 189 -7.51 -7.37 4.21
C ILE A 189 -7.03 -8.81 4.12
N LEU A 190 -6.38 -9.15 3.01
CA LEU A 190 -5.92 -10.51 2.70
C LEU A 190 -4.45 -10.69 3.03
N ASP A 191 -3.63 -9.72 2.61
CA ASP A 191 -2.18 -9.77 2.80
C ASP A 191 -1.61 -8.37 2.98
N PHE A 192 -0.45 -8.31 3.62
CA PHE A 192 0.25 -7.09 3.97
C PHE A 192 1.77 -7.32 3.92
N SER A 193 2.45 -6.56 3.07
CA SER A 193 3.91 -6.66 2.86
C SER A 193 4.54 -5.30 2.61
N TRP A 194 5.86 -5.20 2.74
CA TRP A 194 6.61 -3.97 2.50
C TRP A 194 8.03 -4.27 2.02
N ASN A 195 8.63 -3.31 1.34
CA ASN A 195 10.03 -3.37 0.92
C ASN A 195 10.93 -2.71 1.97
N ILE A 196 12.07 -3.34 2.27
CA ILE A 196 13.08 -2.77 3.17
C ILE A 196 14.00 -1.85 2.35
N PRO A 197 14.06 -0.54 2.65
CA PRO A 197 14.96 0.39 1.98
C PRO A 197 16.42 0.17 2.40
N GLU A 198 17.38 0.35 1.48
CA GLU A 198 18.82 0.12 1.74
C GLU A 198 19.47 1.25 2.57
N ASP A 199 19.12 2.51 2.30
CA ASP A 199 19.78 3.70 2.88
C ASP A 199 19.05 4.31 4.11
N SER A 200 18.18 3.53 4.75
CA SER A 200 17.43 3.99 5.92
C SER A 200 17.06 2.85 6.85
N VAL A 201 16.94 3.14 8.14
CA VAL A 201 16.37 2.20 9.10
C VAL A 201 14.85 2.24 8.95
N PHE A 202 14.24 1.08 8.74
CA PHE A 202 12.80 0.94 8.62
C PHE A 202 12.33 -0.22 9.48
N THR A 203 11.48 0.08 10.46
CA THR A 203 11.03 -0.91 11.44
C THR A 203 9.51 -0.87 11.60
N GLU A 204 8.90 -2.04 11.70
CA GLU A 204 7.49 -2.18 12.10
C GLU A 204 7.40 -2.02 13.62
N VAL A 205 6.64 -1.02 14.06
CA VAL A 205 6.45 -0.73 15.50
C VAL A 205 5.24 -1.49 16.03
N VAL A 206 4.12 -1.42 15.31
CA VAL A 206 2.86 -2.04 15.73
C VAL A 206 2.15 -2.63 14.52
N ARG A 207 1.70 -3.88 14.64
CA ARG A 207 0.73 -4.49 13.73
C ARG A 207 -0.66 -4.50 14.37
N TYR A 208 -1.63 -3.87 13.73
CA TYR A 208 -3.01 -3.85 14.24
C TYR A 208 -3.76 -5.11 13.81
N ASN A 209 -4.70 -5.55 14.67
CA ASN A 209 -5.58 -6.64 14.31
C ASN A 209 -6.63 -6.18 13.27
N THR A 210 -6.59 -6.82 12.09
CA THR A 210 -7.50 -6.56 10.98
C THR A 210 -8.83 -7.30 11.06
N ASP A 211 -9.05 -8.16 12.06
CA ASP A 211 -10.28 -8.94 12.25
C ASP A 211 -11.54 -8.07 12.29
N ALA A 212 -11.45 -6.89 12.93
CA ALA A 212 -12.56 -5.95 13.00
C ALA A 212 -13.03 -5.45 11.61
N ILE A 213 -12.12 -5.33 10.64
CA ILE A 213 -12.45 -5.03 9.23
C ILE A 213 -13.08 -6.26 8.60
N ASN A 214 -12.47 -7.42 8.80
CA ASN A 214 -12.87 -8.66 8.15
C ASN A 214 -14.28 -9.12 8.57
N GLU A 215 -14.68 -8.86 9.82
CA GLU A 215 -15.99 -9.17 10.37
C GLU A 215 -17.06 -8.12 10.01
N LYS A 216 -16.76 -6.82 10.15
CA LYS A 216 -17.74 -5.75 9.91
C LYS A 216 -17.88 -5.39 8.43
N GLY A 217 -16.77 -5.42 7.69
CA GLY A 217 -16.72 -5.05 6.28
C GLY A 217 -17.58 -5.97 5.40
N ALA A 218 -17.78 -7.23 5.80
CA ALA A 218 -18.65 -8.17 5.09
C ALA A 218 -20.15 -7.80 5.17
N ASN A 219 -20.55 -7.09 6.22
CA ASN A 219 -21.96 -6.89 6.56
C ASN A 219 -22.43 -5.44 6.38
N GLU A 220 -21.55 -4.45 6.45
CA GLU A 220 -21.94 -3.04 6.36
C GLU A 220 -20.91 -2.15 5.63
N PHE A 221 -21.42 -1.19 4.84
CA PHE A 221 -20.60 -0.13 4.27
C PHE A 221 -20.09 0.82 5.37
N SER A 222 -18.81 1.17 5.31
CA SER A 222 -18.16 2.08 6.25
C SER A 222 -17.20 3.03 5.55
N THR A 223 -17.26 4.29 5.96
CA THR A 223 -16.32 5.34 5.57
C THR A 223 -15.17 5.49 6.56
N LYS A 224 -15.15 4.68 7.61
CA LYS A 224 -14.12 4.72 8.65
C LYS A 224 -12.80 4.19 8.11
N GLU A 225 -11.72 4.91 8.38
CA GLU A 225 -10.37 4.45 8.13
C GLU A 225 -9.95 3.46 9.22
N TYR A 226 -9.33 2.36 8.81
CA TYR A 226 -8.85 1.33 9.72
C TYR A 226 -7.33 1.25 9.69
N PRO A 227 -6.66 1.32 10.85
CA PRO A 227 -5.21 1.21 10.92
C PRO A 227 -4.77 -0.23 10.65
N VAL A 228 -3.68 -0.39 9.90
CA VAL A 228 -3.10 -1.70 9.55
C VAL A 228 -1.77 -1.91 10.26
N ALA A 229 -0.84 -0.97 10.12
CA ALA A 229 0.46 -1.03 10.77
C ALA A 229 1.03 0.36 11.01
N THR A 230 1.87 0.48 12.04
CA THR A 230 2.69 1.65 12.36
C THR A 230 4.14 1.33 12.10
N PHE A 231 4.83 2.23 11.40
CA PHE A 231 6.25 2.10 11.09
C PHE A 231 7.04 3.26 11.68
N ASP A 232 8.28 2.99 12.06
CA ASP A 232 9.30 4.00 12.33
C ASP A 232 10.34 3.94 11.22
N TRP A 233 10.47 5.07 10.52
CA TRP A 233 11.40 5.26 9.42
C TRP A 233 12.41 6.34 9.78
N GLN A 234 13.69 5.97 9.76
CA GLN A 234 14.80 6.85 10.04
C GLN A 234 15.77 6.84 8.84
N PRO A 235 15.74 7.87 8.00
CA PRO A 235 16.68 7.98 6.89
C PRO A 235 18.06 8.44 7.37
N LEU A 236 19.11 7.79 6.86
CA LEU A 236 20.49 7.96 7.36
C LEU A 236 21.35 8.85 6.48
N VAL A 237 21.03 8.94 5.18
CA VAL A 237 21.82 9.66 4.18
C VAL A 237 21.03 10.86 3.65
N ASP A 238 21.74 11.93 3.28
CA ASP A 238 21.16 13.11 2.65
C ASP A 238 20.74 12.82 1.20
N GLY A 239 19.59 13.35 0.79
CA GLY A 239 19.04 13.05 -0.53
C GLY A 239 17.53 13.23 -0.63
N ASN A 240 17.00 12.91 -1.80
CA ASN A 240 15.55 12.87 -2.02
C ASN A 240 15.08 11.42 -1.91
N TYR A 241 14.21 11.15 -0.93
CA TYR A 241 13.68 9.84 -0.65
C TYR A 241 12.18 9.81 -0.88
N SER A 242 11.66 8.69 -1.35
CA SER A 242 10.23 8.39 -1.24
C SER A 242 9.97 7.61 0.04
N LEU A 243 8.78 7.78 0.61
CA LEU A 243 8.33 6.90 1.70
C LEU A 243 8.49 5.42 1.27
N PRO A 244 8.96 4.53 2.17
CA PRO A 244 9.07 3.11 1.86
C PRO A 244 7.77 2.52 1.32
N GLN A 245 7.88 1.68 0.28
CA GLN A 245 6.72 1.08 -0.36
C GLN A 245 6.11 0.01 0.56
N VAL A 246 4.84 0.23 0.89
CA VAL A 246 3.99 -0.74 1.60
C VAL A 246 2.87 -1.16 0.67
N PHE A 247 2.62 -2.46 0.63
CA PHE A 247 1.63 -3.11 -0.21
C PHE A 247 0.56 -3.77 0.66
N VAL A 248 -0.70 -3.55 0.30
CA VAL A 248 -1.87 -4.14 0.97
C VAL A 248 -2.75 -4.79 -0.08
N ALA A 249 -2.97 -6.09 0.05
CA ALA A 249 -3.94 -6.80 -0.76
C ALA A 249 -5.30 -6.79 -0.04
N ALA A 250 -6.31 -6.18 -0.66
CA ALA A 250 -7.63 -6.02 -0.05
C ALA A 250 -8.76 -6.39 -1.01
N THR A 251 -9.90 -6.80 -0.46
CA THR A 251 -11.15 -7.03 -1.20
C THR A 251 -12.06 -5.82 -1.06
N ALA A 252 -12.52 -5.27 -2.18
CA ALA A 252 -13.48 -4.17 -2.24
C ALA A 252 -14.91 -4.62 -1.92
N TYR A 253 -15.83 -3.66 -1.76
CA TYR A 253 -17.27 -3.94 -1.58
C TYR A 253 -17.92 -4.61 -2.81
N SER A 254 -17.30 -4.51 -3.98
CA SER A 254 -17.68 -5.25 -5.19
C SER A 254 -17.30 -6.74 -5.15
N GLY A 255 -16.45 -7.15 -4.20
CA GLY A 255 -15.87 -8.50 -4.14
C GLY A 255 -14.59 -8.67 -4.97
N ILE A 256 -14.18 -7.65 -5.72
CA ILE A 256 -12.93 -7.65 -6.50
C ILE A 256 -11.74 -7.46 -5.57
N ARG A 257 -10.62 -8.13 -5.90
CA ARG A 257 -9.35 -8.00 -5.17
C ARG A 257 -8.49 -6.92 -5.81
N PHE A 258 -7.86 -6.11 -4.97
CA PHE A 258 -6.95 -5.03 -5.35
C PHE A 258 -5.64 -5.16 -4.58
N ASP A 259 -4.53 -4.96 -5.30
CA ASP A 259 -3.21 -4.80 -4.71
C ASP A 259 -2.91 -3.30 -4.65
N LEU A 260 -2.95 -2.76 -3.44
CA LEU A 260 -2.82 -1.34 -3.19
C LEU A 260 -1.36 -1.03 -2.80
N ALA A 261 -0.81 0.04 -3.35
CA ALA A 261 0.47 0.59 -2.95
C ALA A 261 0.27 1.95 -2.29
N LEU A 262 1.13 2.29 -1.32
CA LEU A 262 1.12 3.61 -0.72
C LEU A 262 1.31 4.72 -1.77
N PRO A 263 0.59 5.85 -1.63
CA PRO A 263 0.83 7.01 -2.48
C PRO A 263 2.25 7.54 -2.27
N GLY A 264 2.92 7.94 -3.36
CA GLY A 264 4.28 8.46 -3.31
C GLY A 264 4.35 9.79 -2.56
N ILE A 265 4.97 9.79 -1.39
CA ILE A 265 5.31 11.00 -0.61
C ILE A 265 6.82 11.21 -0.71
N GLU A 266 7.23 12.41 -1.11
CA GLU A 266 8.64 12.78 -1.29
C GLU A 266 9.19 13.48 -0.04
N PHE A 267 10.36 13.05 0.40
CA PHE A 267 11.12 13.61 1.51
C PHE A 267 12.45 14.16 1.02
N LYS A 268 12.74 15.42 1.33
CA LYS A 268 14.03 16.05 1.09
C LYS A 268 14.84 16.07 2.38
N ILE A 269 15.91 15.28 2.40
CA ILE A 269 16.72 15.06 3.59
C ILE A 269 17.95 15.94 3.52
N GLN A 270 18.09 16.78 4.53
CA GLN A 270 19.22 17.67 4.71
C GLN A 270 20.21 17.04 5.69
N PRO A 271 21.52 17.29 5.52
CA PRO A 271 22.52 16.82 6.47
C PRO A 271 22.17 17.31 7.88
N ALA A 272 22.30 16.43 8.88
CA ALA A 272 22.10 16.80 10.27
C ALA A 272 23.10 17.89 10.65
N ALA A 273 22.62 18.97 11.28
CA ALA A 273 23.52 19.96 11.85
C ALA A 273 24.38 19.28 12.93
N PRO A 274 25.71 19.52 12.98
CA PRO A 274 26.54 18.98 14.03
C PRO A 274 25.96 19.44 15.38
N SER A 275 25.57 18.46 16.19
CA SER A 275 25.07 18.71 17.54
C SER A 275 26.25 19.15 18.41
N ASP A 276 26.44 20.46 18.57
CA ASP A 276 27.33 21.10 19.57
C ASP A 276 26.83 20.92 21.03
N LYS A 277 26.09 19.84 21.31
CA LYS A 277 25.77 19.47 22.69
C LYS A 277 26.94 18.68 23.25
N ASN A 278 27.83 19.40 23.95
CA ASN A 278 28.84 18.93 24.90
C ASN A 278 28.87 17.41 25.05
N ILE A 279 29.78 16.77 24.30
CA ILE A 279 30.21 15.41 24.58
C ILE A 279 30.71 15.43 26.04
N PRO A 280 30.02 14.77 26.99
CA PRO A 280 30.54 14.66 28.34
C PRO A 280 31.84 13.87 28.24
N GLU A 281 32.90 14.34 28.91
CA GLU A 281 34.16 13.62 28.99
C GLU A 281 33.90 12.14 29.31
N GLU A 282 34.54 11.29 28.51
CA GLU A 282 34.26 9.87 28.22
C GLU A 282 34.36 8.91 29.43
N LYS A 283 34.39 9.41 30.66
CA LYS A 283 34.67 8.63 31.87
C LYS A 283 33.47 8.38 32.79
N ASP A 284 32.39 9.16 32.68
CA ASP A 284 31.23 9.04 33.58
C ASP A 284 29.92 8.60 32.90
N SER A 285 29.99 8.10 31.67
CA SER A 285 28.81 7.53 30.99
C SER A 285 28.56 6.09 31.44
N ALA A 286 27.30 5.76 31.79
CA ALA A 286 26.87 4.39 32.11
C ALA A 286 27.11 3.38 30.97
N PHE A 287 27.43 3.86 29.76
CA PHE A 287 27.78 3.07 28.58
C PHE A 287 29.28 3.03 28.27
N ALA A 288 30.14 3.65 29.09
CA ALA A 288 31.60 3.64 28.88
C ALA A 288 32.16 2.21 28.83
N TYR A 289 31.52 1.26 29.51
CA TYR A 289 31.91 -0.15 29.47
C TYR A 289 31.51 -0.87 28.16
N ALA A 290 30.52 -0.36 27.42
CA ALA A 290 30.10 -0.91 26.14
C ALA A 290 31.00 -0.46 24.97
N PHE A 291 31.74 0.64 25.15
CA PHE A 291 32.70 1.19 24.18
C PHE A 291 34.16 1.07 24.66
N ALA A 292 34.41 0.55 25.86
CA ALA A 292 35.74 0.22 26.31
C ALA A 292 36.31 -0.90 25.42
N GLU A 293 37.50 -0.67 24.86
CA GLU A 293 38.22 -1.70 24.10
C GLU A 293 38.33 -2.97 24.96
N PRO A 294 37.76 -4.12 24.52
CA PRO A 294 37.96 -5.35 25.24
C PRO A 294 39.46 -5.70 25.22
N PRO A 295 39.98 -6.35 26.27
CA PRO A 295 41.37 -6.77 26.29
C PRO A 295 41.65 -7.60 25.05
N LYS A 296 42.73 -7.26 24.33
CA LYS A 296 43.28 -8.01 23.20
C LYS A 296 43.55 -9.45 23.62
N ASN A 297 42.53 -10.29 23.56
CA ASN A 297 42.70 -11.72 23.51
C ASN A 297 43.06 -12.05 22.07
N THR A 298 44.35 -11.89 21.79
CA THR A 298 45.00 -12.48 20.64
C THR A 298 44.97 -13.99 20.81
N THR A 299 43.81 -14.61 20.58
CA THR A 299 43.78 -16.02 20.24
C THR A 299 44.26 -16.10 18.80
N ALA A 300 45.58 -16.04 18.64
CA ALA A 300 46.25 -16.42 17.42
C ALA A 300 45.84 -17.87 17.14
N VAL A 301 44.85 -18.04 16.26
CA VAL A 301 44.66 -19.31 15.57
C VAL A 301 45.97 -19.52 14.82
N LYS A 302 46.77 -20.47 15.32
CA LYS A 302 48.00 -20.90 14.65
C LYS A 302 47.60 -21.39 13.26
N THR A 303 47.77 -20.56 12.25
CA THR A 303 47.85 -21.02 10.86
C THR A 303 49.18 -21.75 10.73
N ASP A 304 49.10 -23.06 10.53
CA ASP A 304 50.25 -23.87 10.15
C ASP A 304 50.93 -23.22 8.94
N THR A 305 52.22 -22.92 9.05
CA THR A 305 53.08 -22.42 7.95
C THR A 305 53.09 -23.32 6.70
N GLY A 306 52.57 -24.54 6.79
CA GLY A 306 52.31 -25.43 5.65
C GLY A 306 51.05 -25.08 4.85
N SER A 307 50.04 -24.45 5.46
CA SER A 307 48.77 -24.08 4.83
C SER A 307 48.90 -22.86 3.91
N GLU A 308 49.66 -21.83 4.31
CA GLU A 308 49.86 -20.63 3.48
C GLU A 308 50.62 -20.91 2.18
N LYS A 309 51.68 -21.74 2.22
CA LYS A 309 52.41 -22.18 1.02
C LYS A 309 51.55 -22.97 0.04
N ASN A 310 50.60 -23.74 0.58
CA ASN A 310 49.62 -24.49 -0.19
C ASN A 310 48.58 -23.56 -0.85
N ILE A 311 48.17 -22.47 -0.20
CA ILE A 311 47.27 -21.46 -0.79
C ILE A 311 47.96 -20.66 -1.90
N GLU A 312 49.24 -20.31 -1.73
CA GLU A 312 50.02 -19.60 -2.76
C GLU A 312 50.24 -20.45 -4.02
N SER A 313 50.52 -21.75 -3.86
CA SER A 313 50.65 -22.67 -5.00
C SER A 313 49.31 -22.85 -5.72
N LEU A 314 48.21 -22.92 -4.98
CA LEU A 314 46.84 -22.96 -5.49
C LEU A 314 46.49 -21.67 -6.26
N LEU A 315 46.86 -20.50 -5.72
CA LEU A 315 46.71 -19.21 -6.39
C LEU A 315 47.45 -19.16 -7.72
N ALA A 316 48.69 -19.66 -7.76
CA ALA A 316 49.48 -19.71 -8.98
C ALA A 316 48.81 -20.59 -10.05
N LEU A 317 48.23 -21.73 -9.65
CA LEU A 317 47.49 -22.62 -10.56
C LEU A 317 46.19 -22.00 -11.07
N TYR A 318 45.46 -21.27 -10.22
CA TYR A 318 44.28 -20.49 -10.64
C TYR A 318 44.64 -19.42 -11.68
N LYS A 319 45.73 -18.68 -11.45
CA LYS A 319 46.24 -17.69 -12.41
C LYS A 319 46.73 -18.33 -13.71
N ARG A 320 47.32 -19.53 -13.63
CA ARG A 320 47.78 -20.30 -14.79
C ARG A 320 46.62 -20.80 -15.64
N GLU A 321 45.62 -21.47 -15.04
CA GLU A 321 44.43 -21.99 -15.74
C GLU A 321 43.66 -20.90 -16.49
N ARG A 322 43.64 -19.68 -15.93
CA ARG A 322 42.96 -18.53 -16.51
C ARG A 322 43.68 -17.91 -17.70
N ASN A 323 45.00 -18.04 -17.77
CA ASN A 323 45.82 -17.39 -18.81
C ASN A 323 46.25 -18.36 -19.92
N GLU A 324 46.48 -19.63 -19.59
CA GLU A 324 46.95 -20.64 -20.55
C GLU A 324 45.78 -21.36 -21.23
N PHE A 325 45.84 -21.53 -22.56
CA PHE A 325 44.76 -22.15 -23.33
C PHE A 325 44.45 -23.60 -22.87
N PRO A 326 43.16 -24.00 -22.74
CA PRO A 326 42.77 -25.21 -22.02
C PRO A 326 43.13 -26.54 -22.72
N LEU A 327 43.55 -26.51 -23.99
CA LEU A 327 44.05 -27.71 -24.68
C LEU A 327 45.54 -27.98 -24.43
N PHE A 328 46.28 -27.00 -23.92
CA PHE A 328 47.74 -27.07 -23.76
C PHE A 328 48.21 -26.99 -22.31
N SER A 329 47.29 -26.93 -21.34
CA SER A 329 47.60 -26.74 -19.92
C SER A 329 47.01 -27.84 -19.05
N ASP A 330 47.86 -28.44 -18.21
CA ASP A 330 47.45 -29.38 -17.16
C ASP A 330 47.06 -28.67 -15.85
N ALA A 331 47.03 -27.33 -15.84
CA ALA A 331 46.78 -26.53 -14.64
C ALA A 331 45.44 -26.86 -13.97
N TYR A 332 44.40 -27.19 -14.75
CA TYR A 332 43.11 -27.62 -14.22
C TYR A 332 43.21 -28.93 -13.42
N ASN A 333 43.93 -29.92 -13.95
CA ASN A 333 44.08 -31.22 -13.30
C ASN A 333 44.95 -31.09 -12.04
N GLN A 334 46.03 -30.30 -12.12
CA GLN A 334 46.91 -30.01 -10.99
C GLN A 334 46.19 -29.25 -9.86
N ARG A 335 45.38 -28.24 -10.21
CA ARG A 335 44.54 -27.51 -9.24
C ARG A 335 43.57 -28.45 -8.54
N ARG A 336 42.82 -29.25 -9.32
CA ARG A 336 41.83 -30.18 -8.77
C ARG A 336 42.46 -31.20 -7.82
N HIS A 337 43.65 -31.71 -8.15
CA HIS A 337 44.39 -32.63 -7.28
C HIS A 337 44.72 -31.98 -5.94
N LEU A 338 45.29 -30.77 -5.98
CA LEU A 338 45.65 -30.01 -4.77
C LEU A 338 44.44 -29.58 -3.95
N GLU A 339 43.33 -29.20 -4.58
CA GLU A 339 42.08 -28.89 -3.87
C GLU A 339 41.51 -30.09 -3.14
N VAL A 340 41.55 -31.28 -3.76
CA VAL A 340 41.10 -32.53 -3.13
C VAL A 340 42.04 -32.94 -1.98
N GLU A 341 43.36 -32.79 -2.15
CA GLU A 341 44.35 -33.01 -1.07
C GLU A 341 44.11 -32.07 0.13
N MET A 342 43.64 -30.84 -0.12
CA MET A 342 43.27 -29.87 0.92
C MET A 342 41.85 -30.09 1.48
N GLY A 343 41.13 -31.12 1.05
CA GLY A 343 39.76 -31.41 1.51
C GLY A 343 38.70 -30.42 1.01
N LEU A 344 39.00 -29.68 -0.06
CA LEU A 344 38.08 -28.74 -0.69
C LEU A 344 37.24 -29.42 -1.78
N ASN A 345 36.05 -28.89 -2.03
CA ASN A 345 35.23 -29.32 -3.17
C ASN A 345 35.63 -28.50 -4.41
N PRO A 346 36.28 -29.12 -5.41
CA PRO A 346 36.86 -28.39 -6.54
C PRO A 346 35.77 -27.84 -7.47
N PRO A 347 35.75 -26.53 -7.77
CA PRO A 347 34.88 -25.99 -8.79
C PRO A 347 35.31 -26.46 -10.19
N GLY A 348 34.38 -26.38 -11.15
CA GLY A 348 34.65 -26.66 -12.57
C GLY A 348 35.75 -25.77 -13.17
N ARG A 349 36.03 -25.96 -14.47
CA ARG A 349 37.05 -25.18 -15.17
C ARG A 349 36.83 -23.68 -15.04
N GLN A 350 37.90 -22.95 -14.80
CA GLN A 350 37.89 -21.50 -14.76
C GLN A 350 37.74 -20.92 -16.17
N LEU A 351 37.16 -19.72 -16.24
CA LEU A 351 37.03 -18.98 -17.49
C LEU A 351 38.40 -18.44 -17.92
N ASN A 352 38.71 -18.58 -19.20
CA ASN A 352 40.05 -18.37 -19.74
C ASN A 352 40.10 -17.14 -20.65
N LYS A 353 41.14 -16.32 -20.47
CA LYS A 353 41.36 -15.10 -21.24
C LYS A 353 41.55 -15.40 -22.73
N SER A 354 42.33 -16.43 -23.05
CA SER A 354 42.66 -16.79 -24.43
C SER A 354 41.41 -17.23 -25.21
N LEU A 355 40.51 -17.98 -24.57
CA LEU A 355 39.22 -18.34 -25.17
C LEU A 355 38.31 -17.13 -25.37
N LEU A 356 38.22 -16.23 -24.39
CA LEU A 356 37.43 -15.00 -24.54
C LEU A 356 37.89 -14.18 -25.75
N VAL A 357 39.20 -14.02 -25.93
CA VAL A 357 39.79 -13.30 -27.08
C VAL A 357 39.46 -14.00 -28.40
N ILE A 358 39.60 -15.32 -28.47
CA ILE A 358 39.27 -16.11 -29.67
C ILE A 358 37.78 -15.99 -30.02
N LEU A 359 36.89 -16.07 -29.03
CA LEU A 359 35.44 -15.91 -29.22
C LEU A 359 35.11 -14.52 -29.79
N GLY A 360 35.79 -13.47 -29.31
CA GLY A 360 35.65 -12.10 -29.80
C GLY A 360 36.16 -11.93 -31.24
N ILE A 361 37.36 -12.43 -31.54
CA ILE A 361 37.92 -12.39 -32.91
C ILE A 361 37.01 -13.16 -33.89
N ALA A 362 36.52 -14.34 -33.50
CA ALA A 362 35.60 -15.12 -34.30
C ALA A 362 34.29 -14.38 -34.59
N ALA A 363 33.72 -13.66 -33.61
CA ALA A 363 32.53 -12.85 -33.80
C ALA A 363 32.77 -11.72 -34.82
N VAL A 364 33.91 -11.03 -34.74
CA VAL A 364 34.27 -9.96 -35.69
C VAL A 364 34.47 -10.51 -37.10
N LEU A 365 35.13 -11.66 -37.25
CA LEU A 365 35.31 -12.31 -38.55
C LEU A 365 33.98 -12.77 -39.16
N LEU A 366 33.09 -13.37 -38.36
CA LEU A 366 31.76 -13.79 -38.83
C LEU A 366 30.93 -12.60 -39.31
N LEU A 367 30.98 -11.47 -38.58
CA LEU A 367 30.31 -10.24 -39.00
C LEU A 367 30.88 -9.72 -40.32
N ALA A 368 32.21 -9.63 -40.44
CA ALA A 368 32.87 -9.13 -41.65
C ALA A 368 32.54 -10.00 -42.88
N VAL A 369 32.65 -11.33 -42.76
CA VAL A 369 32.34 -12.27 -43.84
C VAL A 369 30.86 -12.21 -44.22
N SER A 370 29.97 -12.11 -43.23
CA SER A 370 28.53 -11.99 -43.47
C SER A 370 28.18 -10.71 -44.23
N VAL A 371 28.74 -9.57 -43.83
CA VAL A 371 28.55 -8.28 -44.52
C VAL A 371 29.07 -8.35 -45.96
N VAL A 372 30.25 -8.93 -46.19
CA VAL A 372 30.80 -9.12 -47.54
C VAL A 372 29.88 -9.98 -48.41
N LEU A 373 29.34 -11.08 -47.88
CA LEU A 373 28.41 -11.95 -48.62
C LEU A 373 27.08 -11.28 -48.96
N LEU A 374 26.57 -10.42 -48.06
CA LEU A 374 25.39 -9.60 -48.32
C LEU A 374 25.65 -8.56 -49.42
N VAL A 375 26.82 -7.91 -49.42
CA VAL A 375 27.25 -6.98 -50.49
C VAL A 375 27.41 -7.70 -51.82
N LEU A 376 27.95 -8.93 -51.82
CA LEU A 376 28.05 -9.81 -53.00
C LEU A 376 26.71 -10.42 -53.44
N ARG A 377 25.57 -9.98 -52.87
CA ARG A 377 24.21 -10.45 -53.15
C ARG A 377 23.99 -11.96 -52.91
N LYS A 378 24.85 -12.61 -52.12
CA LYS A 378 24.67 -14.01 -51.67
C LYS A 378 23.78 -14.05 -50.42
N ILE A 379 22.56 -13.52 -50.56
CA ILE A 379 21.60 -13.28 -49.47
C ILE A 379 21.37 -14.51 -48.56
N PRO A 380 21.11 -15.74 -49.06
CA PRO A 380 20.85 -16.88 -48.17
C PRO A 380 22.07 -17.28 -47.33
N ALA A 381 23.28 -17.21 -47.91
CA ALA A 381 24.51 -17.52 -47.20
C ALA A 381 24.89 -16.44 -46.18
N GLY A 382 24.70 -15.16 -46.53
CA GLY A 382 24.87 -14.04 -45.61
C GLY A 382 23.89 -14.09 -44.43
N ALA A 383 22.61 -14.38 -44.68
CA ALA A 383 21.60 -14.51 -43.63
C ALA A 383 21.92 -15.67 -42.67
N ALA A 384 22.35 -16.83 -43.18
CA ALA A 384 22.76 -17.95 -42.35
C ALA A 384 23.96 -17.60 -41.44
N LEU A 385 24.97 -16.90 -41.97
CA LEU A 385 26.13 -16.46 -41.19
C LEU A 385 25.80 -15.35 -40.20
N MET A 386 24.82 -14.48 -40.48
CA MET A 386 24.29 -13.53 -39.49
C MET A 386 23.68 -14.24 -38.28
N CYS A 387 22.91 -15.32 -38.50
CA CYS A 387 22.37 -16.11 -37.40
C CYS A 387 23.47 -16.74 -36.55
N VAL A 388 24.52 -17.28 -37.19
CA VAL A 388 25.69 -17.84 -36.49
C VAL A 388 26.45 -16.73 -35.73
N PHE A 389 26.60 -15.55 -36.31
CA PHE A 389 27.17 -14.39 -35.63
C PHE A 389 26.38 -14.01 -34.38
N VAL A 390 25.04 -13.97 -34.45
CA VAL A 390 24.20 -13.63 -33.29
C VAL A 390 24.40 -14.64 -32.16
N LEU A 391 24.37 -15.94 -32.47
CA LEU A 391 24.62 -17.00 -31.48
C LEU A 391 26.02 -16.86 -30.85
N GLN A 392 27.02 -16.58 -31.67
CA GLN A 392 28.40 -16.39 -31.22
C GLN A 392 28.56 -15.13 -30.35
N ALA A 393 27.89 -14.03 -30.70
CA ALA A 393 27.91 -12.79 -29.93
C ALA A 393 27.25 -12.97 -28.56
N VAL A 394 26.13 -13.69 -28.50
CA VAL A 394 25.48 -14.07 -27.24
C VAL A 394 26.42 -14.93 -26.38
N ALA A 395 27.08 -15.93 -26.98
CA ALA A 395 28.06 -16.76 -26.27
C ALA A 395 29.24 -15.93 -25.72
N PHE A 396 29.78 -14.98 -26.51
CA PHE A 396 30.83 -14.06 -26.08
C PHE A 396 30.38 -13.17 -24.91
N LEU A 397 29.16 -12.63 -24.95
CA LEU A 397 28.62 -11.79 -23.89
C LEU A 397 28.41 -12.58 -22.58
N ILE A 398 27.85 -13.79 -22.66
CA ILE A 398 27.66 -14.66 -21.49
C ILE A 398 29.03 -15.03 -20.88
N TYR A 399 30.00 -15.40 -21.73
CA TYR A 399 31.35 -15.77 -21.29
C TYR A 399 32.09 -14.56 -20.68
N GLY A 400 31.95 -13.38 -21.28
CA GLY A 400 32.53 -12.12 -20.81
C GLY A 400 31.93 -11.67 -19.47
N TYR A 401 30.61 -11.78 -19.31
CA TYR A 401 29.94 -11.48 -18.03
C TYR A 401 30.47 -12.40 -16.92
N GLY A 402 30.58 -13.70 -17.19
CA GLY A 402 31.21 -14.64 -16.24
C GLY A 402 32.65 -14.26 -15.89
N PHE A 403 33.44 -13.86 -16.88
CA PHE A 403 34.85 -13.50 -16.70
C PHE A 403 35.02 -12.22 -15.87
N SER A 404 34.05 -11.31 -15.91
CA SER A 404 34.08 -10.04 -15.16
C SER A 404 33.91 -10.20 -13.64
N LYS A 405 33.45 -11.36 -13.17
CA LYS A 405 33.25 -11.62 -11.74
C LYS A 405 34.61 -11.68 -11.02
N LYS A 406 34.78 -10.85 -9.99
CA LYS A 406 35.99 -10.82 -9.18
C LYS A 406 36.02 -12.01 -8.22
N THR A 407 37.09 -12.80 -8.28
CA THR A 407 37.27 -14.01 -7.46
C THR A 407 38.57 -13.96 -6.68
N ALA A 408 38.56 -14.57 -5.50
CA ALA A 408 39.70 -14.63 -4.60
C ALA A 408 39.71 -15.96 -3.83
N LEU A 409 40.87 -16.30 -3.26
CA LEU A 409 41.01 -17.41 -2.33
C LEU A 409 41.03 -16.88 -0.91
N TYR A 410 40.28 -17.54 -0.03
CA TYR A 410 40.22 -17.15 1.38
C TYR A 410 41.30 -17.86 2.20
N LYS A 411 41.96 -17.11 3.10
CA LYS A 411 42.96 -17.63 4.04
C LYS A 411 42.40 -18.68 5.00
N GLY A 412 41.08 -18.68 5.21
CA GLY A 412 40.37 -19.62 6.06
C GLY A 412 39.99 -19.00 7.41
N GLY A 413 38.84 -19.42 7.95
CA GLY A 413 38.24 -18.80 9.13
C GLY A 413 36.74 -18.68 8.99
N GLU A 414 36.11 -17.83 9.78
CA GLU A 414 34.65 -17.62 9.76
C GLU A 414 34.32 -16.34 9.00
N PHE A 415 33.21 -16.34 8.26
CA PHE A 415 32.70 -15.11 7.66
C PHE A 415 32.05 -14.22 8.71
N LEU A 416 32.27 -12.91 8.65
CA LEU A 416 31.67 -11.96 9.58
C LEU A 416 30.33 -11.46 9.04
N SER A 417 29.37 -11.26 9.93
CA SER A 417 28.05 -10.71 9.57
C SER A 417 28.11 -9.21 9.23
N ILE A 418 29.05 -8.48 9.82
CA ILE A 418 29.24 -7.03 9.73
C ILE A 418 30.74 -6.75 9.53
N PRO A 419 31.15 -5.70 8.78
CA PRO A 419 32.55 -5.36 8.54
C PRO A 419 33.25 -4.74 9.78
N GLU A 420 33.34 -5.52 10.86
CA GLU A 420 34.00 -5.15 12.12
C GLU A 420 34.74 -6.35 12.72
N GLU A 421 35.91 -6.13 13.33
CA GLU A 421 36.77 -7.21 13.85
C GLU A 421 36.09 -8.06 14.95
N ASN A 422 35.14 -7.46 15.68
CA ASN A 422 34.42 -8.09 16.79
C ASN A 422 33.01 -8.59 16.40
N ALA A 423 32.66 -8.58 15.11
CA ALA A 423 31.35 -8.99 14.67
C ALA A 423 31.06 -10.47 15.01
N PRO A 424 29.78 -10.83 15.23
CA PRO A 424 29.38 -12.23 15.41
C PRO A 424 29.89 -13.07 14.25
N ARG A 425 30.71 -14.06 14.59
CA ARG A 425 31.35 -14.93 13.62
C ARG A 425 30.33 -15.93 13.08
N GLY A 426 30.30 -16.05 11.76
CA GLY A 426 29.37 -16.88 11.01
C GLY A 426 29.95 -18.26 10.69
N VAL A 427 29.55 -18.79 9.53
CA VAL A 427 29.90 -20.15 9.12
C VAL A 427 31.41 -20.29 8.90
N PRO A 428 32.06 -21.34 9.44
CA PRO A 428 33.47 -21.60 9.19
C PRO A 428 33.69 -22.04 7.74
N VAL A 429 34.68 -21.43 7.11
CA VAL A 429 35.08 -21.64 5.73
C VAL A 429 36.52 -22.09 5.70
N ALA A 430 36.75 -23.25 5.06
CA ALA A 430 38.07 -23.82 4.91
C ALA A 430 39.04 -22.89 4.18
N ALA A 431 40.31 -22.92 4.59
CA ALA A 431 41.41 -22.24 3.93
C ALA A 431 41.56 -22.70 2.47
N GLY A 432 41.88 -21.78 1.56
CA GLY A 432 41.98 -22.04 0.12
C GLY A 432 40.64 -22.10 -0.61
N ALA A 433 39.52 -21.86 0.07
CA ALA A 433 38.21 -21.81 -0.57
C ALA A 433 38.09 -20.65 -1.56
N LEU A 434 37.54 -20.94 -2.75
CA LEU A 434 37.21 -19.94 -3.76
C LEU A 434 35.98 -19.13 -3.35
N VAL A 435 36.12 -17.81 -3.31
CA VAL A 435 35.05 -16.86 -2.98
C VAL A 435 34.88 -15.82 -4.09
N ASN A 436 33.64 -15.37 -4.29
CA ASN A 436 33.34 -14.27 -5.22
C ASN A 436 33.22 -12.97 -4.43
N ILE A 437 33.89 -11.91 -4.90
CA ILE A 437 33.83 -10.58 -4.30
C ILE A 437 32.66 -9.81 -4.92
N ARG A 438 31.74 -9.33 -4.09
CA ARG A 438 30.60 -8.53 -4.53
C ARG A 438 30.87 -7.03 -4.39
N THR A 439 31.26 -6.62 -3.19
CA THR A 439 31.37 -5.20 -2.82
C THR A 439 32.59 -4.96 -1.94
N ARG A 440 33.15 -3.74 -2.02
CA ARG A 440 34.25 -3.28 -1.17
C ARG A 440 33.78 -2.10 -0.32
N ALA A 441 34.04 -2.18 0.99
CA ALA A 441 33.78 -1.11 1.95
C ALA A 441 35.07 -0.88 2.76
N GLY A 442 35.88 0.09 2.33
CA GLY A 442 37.19 0.35 2.94
C GLY A 442 38.12 -0.86 2.85
N LYS A 443 38.55 -1.36 4.03
CA LYS A 443 39.41 -2.55 4.20
C LYS A 443 38.65 -3.88 4.21
N TRP A 444 37.32 -3.84 4.07
CA TRP A 444 36.45 -5.00 4.12
C TRP A 444 35.88 -5.34 2.76
N LEU A 445 35.82 -6.62 2.45
CA LEU A 445 35.25 -7.15 1.22
C LEU A 445 34.06 -8.05 1.56
N LEU A 446 32.90 -7.76 0.97
CA LEU A 446 31.75 -8.65 1.03
C LEU A 446 31.94 -9.77 0.02
N VAL A 447 32.05 -10.99 0.52
CA VAL A 447 32.28 -12.18 -0.28
C VAL A 447 31.12 -13.16 -0.19
N ASN A 448 30.92 -13.94 -1.25
CA ASN A 448 29.97 -15.05 -1.23
C ASN A 448 30.57 -16.35 -1.78
N ARG A 449 30.21 -17.45 -1.15
CA ARG A 449 30.53 -18.83 -1.55
C ARG A 449 29.24 -19.63 -1.59
N GLY A 450 28.73 -19.91 -2.80
CA GLY A 450 27.39 -20.47 -2.97
C GLY A 450 26.33 -19.54 -2.37
N ASP A 451 25.55 -20.08 -1.44
CA ASP A 451 24.47 -19.38 -0.73
C ASP A 451 24.95 -18.68 0.56
N THR A 452 26.20 -18.90 0.97
CA THR A 452 26.78 -18.26 2.16
C THR A 452 27.44 -16.94 1.78
N PHE A 453 27.16 -15.89 2.54
CA PHE A 453 27.71 -14.55 2.37
C PHE A 453 28.29 -14.02 3.69
N GLY A 454 29.26 -13.13 3.59
CA GLY A 454 29.75 -12.37 4.74
C GLY A 454 30.96 -11.52 4.42
N TRP A 455 31.38 -10.75 5.41
CA TRP A 455 32.47 -9.79 5.34
C TRP A 455 33.79 -10.43 5.76
N VAL A 456 34.84 -10.10 5.03
CA VAL A 456 36.20 -10.59 5.26
C VAL A 456 37.19 -9.41 5.09
N PRO A 457 38.24 -9.31 5.92
CA PRO A 457 39.29 -8.32 5.71
C PRO A 457 39.99 -8.55 4.37
N GLU A 458 40.40 -7.47 3.70
CA GLU A 458 41.12 -7.57 2.43
C GLU A 458 42.44 -8.34 2.55
N ASP A 459 43.12 -8.24 3.70
CA ASP A 459 44.40 -8.92 3.98
C ASP A 459 44.28 -10.45 4.06
N ASP A 460 43.07 -10.97 4.28
CA ASP A 460 42.79 -12.42 4.36
C ASP A 460 42.37 -13.02 3.01
N LEU A 461 42.40 -12.22 1.93
CA LEU A 461 41.99 -12.62 0.60
C LEU A 461 43.15 -12.56 -0.40
N PHE A 462 43.41 -13.68 -1.07
CA PHE A 462 44.37 -13.78 -2.16
C PHE A 462 43.65 -13.58 -3.50
N LEU A 463 43.79 -12.40 -4.08
CA LEU A 463 43.11 -12.01 -5.32
C LEU A 463 43.63 -12.79 -6.54
N ILE A 464 42.69 -13.41 -7.27
CA ILE A 464 42.99 -14.12 -8.53
C ILE A 464 42.99 -13.14 -9.71
N GLN A 465 42.18 -12.08 -9.66
CA GLN A 465 42.13 -10.99 -10.63
C GLN A 465 42.75 -9.71 -10.07
N TYR A 466 43.53 -9.02 -10.90
CA TYR A 466 43.71 -7.57 -10.82
C TYR A 466 42.89 -6.93 -11.94
#